data_AF-A0A9W8PT48-F1
#
_entry.id   AF-A0A9W8PT48-F1
#
_cell.length_a   1.000
_cell.length_b   1.000
_cell.length_c   1.000
_cell.angle_alpha   90.00
_cell.angle_beta   90.00
_cell.angle_gamma   90.00
#
_symmetry.space_group_name_H-M   'P 1'
#
loop_
_entity.id
_entity.type
_entity.pdbx_description
1 polymer ?
#
loop_
_entity_poly.entity_id
_entity_poly.type
_entity_poly.pdbx_seq_one_letter_code
_entity_poly.pdbx_strand_id
1 'polypeptide(L)'
;MESLSAMLGLRIWGIICIHLFVFSSTVVFTRQNAIVLRLGAIAILCYLNYVFHLAVLETSMTTTQKCAICNMSWGFWVSGAEQLLLSRFDVEDLTKKSEGPVGRLTLLWRGVKLYFNLRRIGARGETSTRRRQPQSRVQLLRSKTIELLCVYLILDVALNAPLPEGHLITRDKETLFKLSNLSSEDIGFRFGGTLGYWVLSFVCNRFNNACAAIASLALGLSQPDEWPSLNGSISACYTIRGFWGTFWHQLYRRQLTGWGDFIPDKILRVHRGTLLSRYTRLTLAFLLSGLMHHPMVSVYGLGTDDTWCCEKFFLLQAFGIVVEDAVQALTERLAMPRPMRRLIGYLWVGVFLVWSTPVWMFPPMRRGDSGKMVPFSLVSLFK
;
A
#
# COMPACT_ATOMS: atom_id res chain seq x y z
N MET A 1 26.23 -17.58 -15.40
CA MET A 1 24.90 -17.13 -14.90
C MET A 1 24.90 -16.92 -13.39
N GLU A 2 25.46 -17.83 -12.59
CA GLU A 2 25.51 -17.69 -11.12
C GLU A 2 26.32 -16.48 -10.64
N SER A 3 27.47 -16.20 -11.25
CA SER A 3 28.30 -15.02 -10.93
C SER A 3 27.55 -13.70 -11.17
N LEU A 4 26.81 -13.61 -12.29
CA LEU A 4 26.00 -12.44 -12.64
C LEU A 4 24.84 -12.24 -11.64
N SER A 5 24.19 -13.33 -11.22
CA SER A 5 23.13 -13.30 -10.21
C SER A 5 23.66 -12.84 -8.83
N ALA A 6 24.83 -13.34 -8.42
CA ALA A 6 25.47 -12.94 -7.17
C ALA A 6 25.87 -11.46 -7.19
N MET A 7 26.43 -10.97 -8.29
CA MET A 7 26.75 -9.54 -8.47
C MET A 7 25.50 -8.66 -8.41
N LEU A 8 24.40 -9.08 -9.03
CA LEU A 8 23.13 -8.34 -8.99
C LEU A 8 22.56 -8.30 -7.56
N GLY A 9 22.60 -9.42 -6.84
CA GLY A 9 22.19 -9.48 -5.43
C GLY A 9 23.00 -8.54 -4.55
N LEU A 10 24.33 -8.53 -4.69
CA LEU A 10 25.21 -7.60 -3.98
C LEU A 10 24.91 -6.14 -4.31
N ARG A 11 24.64 -5.82 -5.59
CA ARG A 11 24.22 -4.48 -6.02
C ARG A 11 22.94 -4.04 -5.32
N ILE A 12 21.92 -4.89 -5.30
CA ILE A 12 20.63 -4.60 -4.64
C ILE A 12 20.83 -4.35 -3.14
N TRP A 13 21.55 -5.24 -2.45
CA TRP A 13 21.85 -5.06 -1.02
C TRP A 13 22.65 -3.80 -0.74
N GLY A 14 23.65 -3.49 -1.55
CA GLY A 14 24.42 -2.26 -1.46
C GLY A 14 23.54 -1.02 -1.57
N ILE A 15 22.61 -0.98 -2.54
CA ILE A 15 21.66 0.12 -2.71
C ILE A 15 20.77 0.27 -1.47
N ILE A 16 20.22 -0.84 -0.94
CA ILE A 16 19.39 -0.81 0.27
C ILE A 16 20.19 -0.26 1.46
N CYS A 17 21.40 -0.75 1.69
CA CYS A 17 22.25 -0.30 2.80
C CYS A 17 22.57 1.19 2.70
N ILE A 18 22.93 1.68 1.51
CA ILE A 18 23.21 3.10 1.29
C ILE A 18 21.93 3.93 1.49
N HIS A 19 20.78 3.47 1.00
CA HIS A 19 19.50 4.15 1.17
C HIS A 19 19.15 4.32 2.65
N LEU A 20 19.23 3.23 3.42
CA LEU A 20 18.96 3.25 4.85
C LEU A 20 19.97 4.11 5.62
N PHE A 21 21.24 4.06 5.23
CA PHE A 21 22.28 4.89 5.83
C PHE A 21 22.06 6.39 5.58
N VAL A 22 21.70 6.78 4.35
CA VAL A 22 21.39 8.18 4.01
C VAL A 22 20.18 8.68 4.80
N PHE A 23 19.09 7.90 4.84
CA PHE A 23 17.90 8.26 5.61
C PHE A 23 18.24 8.42 7.10
N SER A 24 18.86 7.40 7.69
CA SER A 24 19.16 7.37 9.12
C SER A 24 20.15 8.47 9.52
N SER A 25 21.22 8.66 8.74
CA SER A 25 22.19 9.73 8.97
C SER A 25 21.55 11.11 8.88
N THR A 26 20.57 11.30 7.98
CA THR A 26 19.83 12.56 7.89
C THR A 26 18.98 12.79 9.15
N VAL A 27 18.30 11.77 9.67
CA VAL A 27 17.56 11.91 10.93
C VAL A 27 18.50 12.23 12.10
N VAL A 28 19.64 11.54 12.20
CA VAL A 28 20.54 11.64 13.36
C VAL A 28 21.40 12.91 13.35
N PHE A 29 21.93 13.31 12.19
CA PHE A 29 22.96 14.35 12.11
C PHE A 29 22.47 15.68 11.51
N THR A 30 21.26 15.72 10.95
CA THR A 30 20.73 16.94 10.32
C THR A 30 19.60 17.53 11.16
N ARG A 31 19.75 18.79 11.59
CA ARG A 31 18.71 19.50 12.36
C ARG A 31 17.37 19.53 11.60
N GLN A 32 16.26 19.52 12.33
CA GLN A 32 14.90 19.60 11.75
C GLN A 32 14.67 20.80 10.82
N ASN A 33 15.35 21.93 11.05
CA ASN A 33 15.19 23.16 10.26
C ASN A 33 16.17 23.29 9.08
N ALA A 34 17.10 22.36 8.91
CA ALA A 34 18.06 22.37 7.80
C ALA A 34 17.43 21.83 6.51
N ILE A 35 16.44 22.57 5.97
CA ILE A 35 15.59 22.13 4.87
C ILE A 35 16.38 21.83 3.60
N VAL A 36 17.40 22.63 3.27
CA VAL A 36 18.24 22.39 2.07
C VAL A 36 18.95 21.04 2.13
N LEU A 37 19.55 20.70 3.29
CA LEU A 37 20.21 19.40 3.48
C LEU A 37 19.21 18.25 3.42
N ARG A 38 18.02 18.41 4.01
CA ARG A 38 16.96 17.41 3.97
C ARG A 38 16.41 17.20 2.55
N LEU A 39 16.25 18.27 1.76
CA LEU A 39 15.90 18.18 0.34
C LEU A 39 16.98 17.45 -0.47
N GLY A 40 18.26 17.76 -0.21
CA GLY A 40 19.39 17.05 -0.81
C GLY A 40 19.36 15.54 -0.50
N ALA A 41 19.08 15.18 0.77
CA ALA A 41 18.89 13.79 1.16
C ALA A 41 17.74 13.12 0.40
N ILE A 42 16.58 13.78 0.24
CA ILE A 42 15.46 13.22 -0.53
C ILE A 42 15.80 13.03 -2.00
N ALA A 43 16.55 13.95 -2.62
CA ALA A 43 17.02 13.78 -4.00
C ALA A 43 17.90 12.53 -4.14
N ILE A 44 18.81 12.31 -3.18
CA ILE A 44 19.66 11.10 -3.14
C ILE A 44 18.80 9.85 -2.93
N LEU A 45 17.86 9.85 -1.98
CA LEU A 45 16.97 8.71 -1.73
C LEU A 45 16.08 8.39 -2.94
N CYS A 46 15.62 9.41 -3.67
CA CYS A 46 14.85 9.26 -4.91
C CYS A 46 15.69 8.58 -5.99
N TYR A 47 16.92 9.05 -6.20
CA TYR A 47 17.86 8.43 -7.14
C TYR A 47 18.18 6.98 -6.75
N LEU A 48 18.43 6.70 -5.48
CA LEU A 48 18.66 5.33 -5.00
C LEU A 48 17.44 4.44 -5.20
N ASN A 49 16.22 4.94 -4.98
CA ASN A 49 15.00 4.20 -5.25
C ASN A 49 14.82 3.91 -6.77
N TYR A 50 15.19 4.86 -7.63
CA TYR A 50 15.20 4.65 -9.08
C TYR A 50 16.20 3.57 -9.51
N VAL A 51 17.44 3.64 -9.03
CA VAL A 51 18.46 2.61 -9.34
C VAL A 51 18.09 1.25 -8.75
N PHE A 52 17.47 1.22 -7.56
CA PHE A 52 16.90 0.01 -6.99
C PHE A 52 15.83 -0.60 -7.91
N HIS A 53 14.91 0.21 -8.43
CA HIS A 53 13.88 -0.24 -9.36
C HIS A 53 14.51 -0.87 -10.61
N LEU A 54 15.51 -0.21 -11.23
CA LEU A 54 16.22 -0.76 -12.39
C LEU A 54 16.87 -2.11 -12.07
N ALA A 55 17.54 -2.21 -10.92
CA ALA A 55 18.15 -3.47 -10.49
C ALA A 55 17.12 -4.59 -10.27
N VAL A 56 15.93 -4.27 -9.75
CA VAL A 56 14.82 -5.24 -9.59
C VAL A 56 14.31 -5.73 -10.95
N LEU A 57 14.20 -4.85 -11.95
CA LEU A 57 13.77 -5.23 -13.30
C LEU A 57 14.74 -6.23 -13.97
N GLU A 58 16.04 -6.11 -13.69
CA GLU A 58 17.09 -7.02 -14.19
C GLU A 58 17.06 -8.42 -13.56
N THR A 59 16.31 -8.63 -12.48
CA THR A 59 16.26 -9.93 -11.79
C THR A 59 15.46 -10.98 -12.55
N SER A 60 15.67 -12.26 -12.22
CA SER A 60 14.87 -13.39 -12.71
C SER A 60 13.52 -13.57 -12.00
N MET A 61 13.13 -12.65 -11.12
CA MET A 61 11.84 -12.69 -10.42
C MET A 61 10.66 -12.58 -11.39
N THR A 62 9.50 -13.09 -10.98
CA THR A 62 8.26 -12.96 -11.77
C THR A 62 7.81 -11.50 -11.83
N THR A 63 7.02 -11.13 -12.84
CA THR A 63 6.48 -9.77 -12.99
C THR A 63 5.69 -9.32 -11.76
N THR A 64 4.88 -10.22 -11.19
CA THR A 64 4.13 -9.97 -9.95
C THR A 64 5.05 -9.70 -8.76
N GLN A 65 6.14 -10.47 -8.61
CA GLN A 65 7.13 -10.24 -7.54
C GLN A 65 7.85 -8.90 -7.72
N LYS A 66 8.30 -8.58 -8.96
CA LYS A 66 8.92 -7.29 -9.30
C LYS A 66 7.97 -6.13 -8.97
N CYS A 67 6.70 -6.22 -9.37
CA CYS A 67 5.69 -5.19 -9.11
C CYS A 67 5.47 -4.98 -7.62
N ALA A 68 5.34 -6.06 -6.84
CA ALA A 68 5.18 -5.97 -5.39
C ALA A 68 6.38 -5.27 -4.71
N ILE A 69 7.61 -5.62 -5.12
CA ILE A 69 8.84 -5.02 -4.58
C ILE A 69 8.93 -3.53 -4.95
N CYS A 70 8.69 -3.17 -6.20
CA CYS A 70 8.74 -1.78 -6.66
C CYS A 70 7.66 -0.90 -6.00
N ASN A 71 6.43 -1.40 -5.85
CA ASN A 71 5.36 -0.67 -5.15
C ASN A 71 5.71 -0.46 -3.67
N MET A 72 6.27 -1.48 -3.02
CA MET A 72 6.69 -1.40 -1.63
C MET A 72 7.86 -0.42 -1.45
N SER A 73 8.87 -0.45 -2.34
CA SER A 73 10.01 0.47 -2.26
C SER A 73 9.58 1.93 -2.44
N TRP A 74 8.66 2.19 -3.37
CA TRP A 74 8.07 3.52 -3.54
C TRP A 74 7.33 3.96 -2.27
N GLY A 75 6.52 3.08 -1.67
CA GLY A 75 5.81 3.36 -0.43
C GLY A 75 6.74 3.71 0.73
N PHE A 76 7.88 3.02 0.85
CA PHE A 76 8.92 3.35 1.83
C PHE A 76 9.59 4.69 1.52
N TRP A 77 9.92 4.97 0.25
CA TRP A 77 10.51 6.25 -0.15
C TRP A 77 9.59 7.44 0.17
N VAL A 78 8.30 7.36 -0.17
CA VAL A 78 7.34 8.44 0.15
C VAL A 78 7.16 8.62 1.65
N SER A 79 7.17 7.52 2.41
CA SER A 79 7.18 7.57 3.87
C SER A 79 8.43 8.27 4.40
N GLY A 80 9.62 7.91 3.90
CA GLY A 80 10.88 8.54 4.27
C GLY A 80 10.91 10.04 3.93
N ALA A 81 10.39 10.41 2.75
CA ALA A 81 10.25 11.81 2.34
C ALA A 81 9.32 12.60 3.26
N GLU A 82 8.18 12.02 3.64
CA GLU A 82 7.25 12.66 4.57
C GLU A 82 7.87 12.81 5.97
N GLN A 83 8.58 11.78 6.46
CA GLN A 83 9.25 11.82 7.75
C GLN A 83 10.36 12.86 7.80
N LEU A 84 11.15 13.02 6.74
CA LEU A 84 12.26 13.97 6.69
C LEU A 84 11.81 15.41 6.44
N LEU A 85 10.82 15.64 5.56
CA LEU A 85 10.43 16.98 5.13
C LEU A 85 9.24 17.55 5.90
N LEU A 86 8.22 16.73 6.15
CA LEU A 86 6.94 17.19 6.72
C LEU A 86 6.93 17.04 8.23
N SER A 87 7.13 15.80 8.71
CA SER A 87 7.20 15.53 10.15
C SER A 87 8.54 15.95 10.77
N ARG A 88 9.57 16.13 9.93
CA ARG A 88 10.91 16.59 10.31
C ARG A 88 11.50 15.82 11.49
N PHE A 89 11.45 14.49 11.41
CA PHE A 89 12.07 13.62 12.41
C PHE A 89 13.55 13.97 12.56
N ASP A 90 14.01 14.00 13.81
CA ASP A 90 15.41 14.21 14.16
C ASP A 90 15.85 13.30 15.32
N VAL A 91 17.05 13.55 15.85
CA VAL A 91 17.66 12.76 16.93
C VAL A 91 16.84 12.78 18.23
N GLU A 92 16.05 13.83 18.49
CA GLU A 92 15.22 13.91 19.70
C GLU A 92 14.05 12.94 19.63
N ASP A 93 13.51 12.66 18.43
CA ASP A 93 12.48 11.65 18.23
C ASP A 93 13.02 10.20 18.39
N LEU A 94 14.35 10.02 18.35
CA LEU A 94 15.00 8.72 18.51
C LEU A 94 15.47 8.44 19.93
N THR A 95 15.44 9.44 20.82
CA THR A 95 15.86 9.32 22.22
C THR A 95 14.67 9.39 23.15
N LYS A 96 14.71 8.66 24.27
CA LYS A 96 13.73 8.83 25.34
C LYS A 96 14.26 9.86 26.32
N LYS A 97 13.41 10.74 26.83
CA LYS A 97 13.79 11.76 27.83
C LYS A 97 14.44 11.18 29.09
N SER A 98 14.16 9.92 29.41
CA SER A 98 14.71 9.21 30.56
C SER A 98 16.03 8.47 30.27
N GLU A 99 16.47 8.40 29.02
CA GLU A 99 17.72 7.75 28.63
C GLU A 99 18.88 8.75 28.74
N GLY A 100 20.03 8.28 29.25
CA GLY A 100 21.27 9.05 29.22
C GLY A 100 21.84 9.18 27.79
N PRO A 101 23.11 9.60 27.64
CA PRO A 101 23.75 9.72 26.34
C PRO A 101 23.69 8.42 25.53
N VAL A 102 23.07 8.46 24.35
CA VAL A 102 22.94 7.30 23.46
C VAL A 102 24.04 7.33 22.39
N GLY A 103 24.72 6.21 22.19
CA GLY A 103 25.77 6.08 21.18
C GLY A 103 25.27 6.31 19.75
N ARG A 104 26.13 6.89 18.90
CA ARG A 104 25.79 7.21 17.48
C ARG A 104 25.34 6.00 16.67
N LEU A 105 25.98 4.84 16.86
CA LEU A 105 25.59 3.61 16.16
C LEU A 105 24.18 3.16 16.54
N THR A 106 23.81 3.27 17.83
CA THR A 106 22.47 2.96 18.33
C THR A 106 21.43 3.93 17.75
N LEU A 107 21.75 5.22 17.65
CA LEU A 107 20.88 6.21 17.02
C LEU A 107 20.67 5.91 15.53
N LEU A 108 21.74 5.56 14.81
CA LEU A 108 21.64 5.16 13.41
C LEU A 108 20.77 3.91 13.23
N TRP A 109 20.91 2.92 14.12
CA TRP A 109 20.05 1.74 14.10
C TRP A 109 18.58 2.08 14.38
N ARG A 110 18.30 2.97 15.35
CA ARG A 110 16.95 3.47 15.63
C ARG A 110 16.36 4.23 14.44
N GLY A 111 17.17 5.00 13.71
CA GLY A 111 16.76 5.65 12.47
C GLY A 111 16.40 4.64 11.36
N VAL A 112 17.14 3.53 11.23
CA VAL A 112 16.76 2.44 10.33
C VAL A 112 15.43 1.80 10.75
N LYS A 113 15.23 1.53 12.04
CA LYS A 113 13.94 1.03 12.55
C LYS A 113 12.79 2.00 12.24
N LEU A 114 13.02 3.30 12.38
CA LEU A 114 12.04 4.34 12.06
C LEU A 114 11.63 4.31 10.57
N TYR A 115 12.57 4.09 9.66
CA TYR A 115 12.28 3.96 8.22
C TYR A 115 11.25 2.86 7.91
N PHE A 116 11.42 1.70 8.55
CA PHE A 116 10.51 0.56 8.39
C PHE A 116 9.21 0.69 9.21
N ASN A 117 9.15 1.62 10.16
CA ASN A 117 8.00 1.85 11.02
C ASN A 117 6.93 2.72 10.33
N LEU A 118 6.34 2.20 9.26
CA LEU A 118 5.35 2.90 8.43
C LEU A 118 4.10 3.36 9.22
N ARG A 119 3.79 2.69 10.34
CA ARG A 119 2.68 3.07 11.24
C ARG A 119 3.09 3.98 12.39
N ARG A 120 4.38 4.26 12.53
CA ARG A 120 4.98 5.07 13.59
C ARG A 120 4.65 4.56 15.00
N ILE A 121 4.67 3.24 15.17
CA ILE A 121 4.46 2.60 16.47
C ILE A 121 5.49 3.12 17.47
N GLY A 122 5.03 3.69 18.59
CA GLY A 122 5.89 4.26 19.62
C GLY A 122 6.57 5.57 19.22
N ALA A 123 6.15 6.22 18.12
CA ALA A 123 6.71 7.47 17.63
C ALA A 123 5.61 8.53 17.43
N ARG A 124 6.03 9.78 17.22
CA ARG A 124 5.13 10.92 17.02
C ARG A 124 4.23 10.72 15.79
N GLY A 125 2.92 10.80 16.01
CA GLY A 125 1.92 10.60 14.96
C GLY A 125 1.63 9.13 14.66
N GLU A 126 1.76 8.25 15.67
CA GLU A 126 1.31 6.86 15.60
C GLU A 126 -0.11 6.75 15.02
N THR A 127 -0.28 5.89 14.01
CA THR A 127 -1.60 5.64 13.42
C THR A 127 -2.39 4.70 14.33
N SER A 128 -3.54 5.16 14.83
CA SER A 128 -4.38 4.43 15.78
C SER A 128 -4.56 2.96 15.38
N THR A 129 -4.30 2.09 16.36
CA THR A 129 -4.52 0.65 16.27
C THR A 129 -5.66 0.29 17.21
N ARG A 130 -6.51 -0.66 16.81
CA ARG A 130 -7.44 -1.29 17.75
C ARG A 130 -6.62 -1.80 18.95
N ARG A 131 -7.16 -1.68 20.17
CA ARG A 131 -6.47 -2.00 21.44
C ARG A 131 -5.63 -3.27 21.29
N ARG A 132 -4.31 -3.12 21.40
CA ARG A 132 -3.34 -4.21 21.26
C ARG A 132 -3.56 -5.19 22.41
N GLN A 133 -3.82 -6.45 22.08
CA GLN A 133 -3.73 -7.50 23.10
C GLN A 133 -2.25 -7.83 23.30
N PRO A 134 -1.76 -7.87 24.55
CA PRO A 134 -0.41 -8.32 24.81
C PRO A 134 -0.24 -9.75 24.29
N GLN A 135 0.71 -9.96 23.38
CA GLN A 135 1.05 -11.28 22.86
C GLN A 135 2.53 -11.55 23.11
N SER A 136 2.87 -12.76 23.52
CA SER A 136 4.27 -13.18 23.59
C SER A 136 4.84 -13.37 22.19
N ARG A 137 6.19 -13.32 22.06
CA ARG A 137 6.87 -13.54 20.78
C ARG A 137 6.51 -14.89 20.17
N VAL A 138 6.45 -15.95 20.98
CA VAL A 138 6.10 -17.31 20.53
C VAL A 138 4.64 -17.37 20.06
N GLN A 139 3.71 -16.75 20.78
CA GLN A 139 2.30 -16.70 20.38
C GLN A 139 2.12 -15.99 19.04
N LEU A 140 2.75 -14.82 18.87
CA LEU A 140 2.64 -14.07 17.63
C LEU A 140 3.32 -14.79 16.47
N LEU A 141 4.53 -15.35 16.66
CA LEU A 141 5.21 -16.16 15.65
C LEU A 141 4.33 -17.33 15.20
N ARG A 142 3.79 -18.11 16.14
CA ARG A 142 2.87 -19.22 15.83
C ARG A 142 1.65 -18.72 15.04
N SER A 143 1.02 -17.65 15.47
CA SER A 143 -0.14 -17.08 14.79
C SER A 143 0.18 -16.64 13.36
N LYS A 144 1.33 -15.98 13.16
CA LYS A 144 1.77 -15.51 11.84
C LYS A 144 2.20 -16.65 10.94
N THR A 145 2.81 -17.71 11.47
CA THR A 145 3.14 -18.90 10.69
C THR A 145 1.88 -19.63 10.23
N ILE A 146 0.90 -19.84 11.11
CA ILE A 146 -0.38 -20.45 10.72
C ILE A 146 -1.07 -19.60 9.65
N GLU A 147 -1.13 -18.29 9.88
CA GLU A 147 -1.68 -17.34 8.91
C GLU A 147 -0.97 -17.46 7.56
N LEU A 148 0.37 -17.45 7.54
CA LEU A 148 1.20 -17.58 6.36
C LEU A 148 0.88 -18.86 5.57
N LEU A 149 0.77 -20.00 6.25
CA LEU A 149 0.43 -21.28 5.62
C LEU A 149 -0.97 -21.24 4.98
N CYS A 150 -1.96 -20.70 5.69
CA CYS A 150 -3.32 -20.59 5.16
C CYS A 150 -3.37 -19.68 3.92
N VAL A 151 -2.77 -18.48 4.00
CA VAL A 151 -2.77 -17.55 2.86
C VAL A 151 -1.93 -18.06 1.71
N TYR A 152 -0.86 -18.81 1.97
CA TYR A 152 -0.06 -19.48 0.93
C TYR A 152 -0.92 -20.44 0.11
N LEU A 153 -1.69 -21.31 0.76
CA LEU A 153 -2.54 -22.27 0.06
C LEU A 153 -3.61 -21.58 -0.79
N ILE A 154 -4.22 -20.51 -0.27
CA ILE A 154 -5.19 -19.71 -1.02
C ILE A 154 -4.53 -19.06 -2.25
N LEU A 155 -3.33 -18.48 -2.09
CA LEU A 155 -2.57 -17.91 -3.21
C LEU A 155 -2.20 -18.96 -4.23
N ASP A 156 -1.74 -20.13 -3.79
CA ASP A 156 -1.33 -21.21 -4.67
C ASP A 156 -2.52 -21.71 -5.53
N VAL A 157 -3.68 -21.91 -4.93
CA VAL A 157 -4.91 -22.25 -5.67
C VAL A 157 -5.31 -21.14 -6.64
N ALA A 158 -5.35 -19.89 -6.16
CA ALA A 158 -5.80 -18.76 -6.97
C ALA A 158 -4.87 -18.46 -8.16
N LEU A 159 -3.55 -18.57 -7.98
CA LEU A 159 -2.56 -18.33 -9.02
C LEU A 159 -2.46 -19.48 -10.04
N ASN A 160 -3.02 -20.64 -9.73
CA ASN A 160 -3.17 -21.77 -10.66
C ASN A 160 -4.50 -21.78 -11.42
N ALA A 161 -5.37 -20.79 -11.18
CA ALA A 161 -6.59 -20.61 -11.94
C ALA A 161 -6.25 -20.28 -13.42
N PRO A 162 -7.07 -20.72 -14.38
CA PRO A 162 -6.85 -20.39 -15.78
C PRO A 162 -6.90 -18.87 -15.97
N LEU A 163 -6.10 -18.38 -16.90
CA LEU A 163 -6.18 -16.99 -17.32
C LEU A 163 -7.58 -16.71 -17.87
N PRO A 164 -8.11 -15.49 -17.66
CA PRO A 164 -9.37 -15.09 -18.28
C PRO A 164 -9.29 -15.20 -19.80
N GLU A 165 -10.40 -15.54 -20.44
CA GLU A 165 -10.47 -15.51 -21.89
C GLU A 165 -10.26 -14.07 -22.38
N GLY A 166 -9.42 -13.90 -23.41
CA GLY A 166 -9.01 -12.56 -23.88
C GLY A 166 -10.19 -11.68 -24.29
N HIS A 167 -11.28 -12.28 -24.76
CA HIS A 167 -12.49 -11.58 -25.14
C HIS A 167 -13.20 -10.93 -23.95
N LEU A 168 -13.02 -11.38 -22.70
CA LEU A 168 -13.67 -10.83 -21.49
C LEU A 168 -12.96 -9.61 -20.91
N ILE A 169 -11.69 -9.39 -21.28
CA ILE A 169 -10.82 -8.36 -20.71
C ILE A 169 -10.41 -7.28 -21.72
N THR A 170 -11.14 -7.19 -22.84
CA THR A 170 -10.91 -6.19 -23.89
C THR A 170 -11.10 -4.76 -23.36
N ARG A 171 -10.53 -3.78 -24.06
CA ARG A 171 -10.58 -2.37 -23.65
C ARG A 171 -12.00 -1.81 -23.61
N ASP A 172 -12.85 -2.19 -24.54
CA ASP A 172 -14.27 -1.78 -24.58
C ASP A 172 -15.03 -2.30 -23.35
N LYS A 173 -14.68 -3.50 -22.87
CA LYS A 173 -15.20 -4.10 -21.64
C LYS A 173 -14.62 -3.53 -20.36
N GLU A 174 -13.68 -2.59 -20.43
CA GLU A 174 -13.20 -1.79 -19.28
C GLU A 174 -14.09 -0.55 -19.00
N THR A 175 -15.08 -0.28 -19.87
CA THR A 175 -15.86 0.96 -19.86
C THR A 175 -16.53 1.28 -18.51
N LEU A 176 -16.42 2.57 -18.12
CA LEU A 176 -17.13 3.15 -16.98
C LEU A 176 -18.52 3.67 -17.35
N PHE A 177 -18.74 4.05 -18.62
CA PHE A 177 -19.94 4.80 -19.02
C PHE A 177 -20.84 4.01 -19.98
N LYS A 178 -20.27 3.19 -20.86
CA LYS A 178 -21.02 2.42 -21.87
C LYS A 178 -21.43 1.03 -21.34
N LEU A 179 -22.01 0.99 -20.14
CA LEU A 179 -22.37 -0.27 -19.48
C LEU A 179 -23.44 -1.07 -20.24
N SER A 180 -24.25 -0.41 -21.06
CA SER A 180 -25.22 -1.04 -21.98
C SER A 180 -24.58 -1.94 -23.03
N ASN A 181 -23.29 -1.79 -23.29
CA ASN A 181 -22.57 -2.59 -24.28
C ASN A 181 -22.08 -3.92 -23.72
N LEU A 182 -22.26 -4.15 -22.41
CA LEU A 182 -21.78 -5.35 -21.74
C LEU A 182 -22.84 -6.46 -21.85
N SER A 183 -22.40 -7.66 -22.23
CA SER A 183 -23.25 -8.84 -22.18
C SER A 183 -23.49 -9.27 -20.72
N SER A 184 -24.44 -10.19 -20.50
CA SER A 184 -24.63 -10.81 -19.18
C SER A 184 -23.38 -11.55 -18.70
N GLU A 185 -22.62 -12.14 -19.63
CA GLU A 185 -21.34 -12.79 -19.34
C GLU A 185 -20.30 -11.76 -18.89
N ASP A 186 -20.20 -10.61 -19.55
CA ASP A 186 -19.28 -9.53 -19.18
C ASP A 186 -19.58 -8.99 -17.78
N ILE A 187 -20.86 -8.83 -17.45
CA ILE A 187 -21.30 -8.40 -16.12
C ILE A 187 -20.96 -9.46 -15.07
N GLY A 188 -21.21 -10.74 -15.38
CA GLY A 188 -20.86 -11.86 -14.51
C GLY A 188 -19.34 -11.94 -14.26
N PHE A 189 -18.54 -11.79 -15.30
CA PHE A 189 -17.08 -11.76 -15.22
C PHE A 189 -16.56 -10.55 -14.45
N ARG A 190 -17.12 -9.35 -14.68
CA ARG A 190 -16.78 -8.15 -13.89
C ARG A 190 -17.07 -8.34 -12.41
N PHE A 191 -18.23 -8.91 -12.07
CA PHE A 191 -18.61 -9.17 -10.68
C PHE A 191 -17.66 -10.19 -10.03
N GLY A 192 -17.52 -11.38 -10.63
CA GLY A 192 -16.67 -12.45 -10.12
C GLY A 192 -15.20 -12.08 -10.08
N GLY A 193 -14.69 -11.45 -11.15
CA GLY A 193 -13.33 -10.96 -11.26
C GLY A 193 -13.02 -9.88 -10.22
N THR A 194 -13.93 -8.94 -9.98
CA THR A 194 -13.77 -7.94 -8.92
C THR A 194 -13.65 -8.60 -7.55
N LEU A 195 -14.55 -9.53 -7.21
CA LEU A 195 -14.49 -10.26 -5.93
C LEU A 195 -13.17 -11.03 -5.79
N GLY A 196 -12.79 -11.77 -6.83
CA GLY A 196 -11.52 -12.50 -6.89
C GLY A 196 -10.31 -11.58 -6.69
N TYR A 197 -10.30 -10.44 -7.37
CA TYR A 197 -9.22 -9.44 -7.27
C TYR A 197 -9.06 -8.88 -5.86
N TRP A 198 -10.16 -8.49 -5.20
CA TRP A 198 -10.12 -7.94 -3.85
C TRP A 198 -9.74 -8.98 -2.79
N VAL A 199 -10.24 -10.21 -2.93
CA VAL A 199 -9.83 -11.34 -2.07
C VAL A 199 -8.34 -11.63 -2.26
N LEU A 200 -7.88 -11.76 -3.51
CA LEU A 200 -6.49 -12.04 -3.81
C LEU A 200 -5.57 -10.92 -3.27
N SER A 201 -5.93 -9.66 -3.51
CA SER A 201 -5.19 -8.50 -3.01
C SER A 201 -5.13 -8.47 -1.48
N PHE A 202 -6.23 -8.82 -0.80
CA PHE A 202 -6.26 -8.94 0.65
C PHE A 202 -5.31 -10.04 1.13
N VAL A 203 -5.35 -11.23 0.52
CA VAL A 203 -4.50 -12.37 0.85
C VAL A 203 -3.02 -12.05 0.60
N CYS A 204 -2.68 -11.41 -0.52
CA CYS A 204 -1.31 -10.95 -0.83
C CYS A 204 -0.77 -9.99 0.24
N ASN A 205 -1.59 -9.03 0.67
CA ASN A 205 -1.21 -8.07 1.71
C ASN A 205 -0.95 -8.78 3.05
N ARG A 206 -1.74 -9.80 3.39
CA ARG A 206 -1.57 -10.61 4.60
C ARG A 206 -0.32 -11.48 4.51
N PHE A 207 -0.09 -12.14 3.36
CA PHE A 207 1.12 -12.91 3.08
C PHE A 207 2.39 -12.08 3.27
N ASN A 208 2.48 -10.92 2.62
CA ASN A 208 3.65 -10.03 2.74
C ASN A 208 3.85 -9.55 4.18
N ASN A 209 2.77 -9.20 4.88
CA ASN A 209 2.85 -8.81 6.29
C ASN A 209 3.31 -9.96 7.19
N ALA A 210 2.83 -11.19 6.98
CA ALA A 210 3.22 -12.35 7.76
C ALA A 210 4.70 -12.71 7.53
N CYS A 211 5.17 -12.71 6.28
CA CYS A 211 6.58 -12.89 5.94
C CYS A 211 7.47 -11.87 6.66
N ALA A 212 7.13 -10.58 6.56
CA ALA A 212 7.90 -9.51 7.20
C ALA A 212 7.89 -9.63 8.73
N ALA A 213 6.75 -10.00 9.33
CA ALA A 213 6.61 -10.20 10.76
C ALA A 213 7.46 -11.36 11.26
N ILE A 214 7.36 -12.52 10.61
CA ILE A 214 8.11 -13.73 10.98
C ILE A 214 9.61 -13.46 10.89
N ALA A 215 10.08 -12.92 9.76
CA ALA A 215 11.50 -12.60 9.58
C ALA A 215 12.01 -11.63 10.66
N SER A 216 11.28 -10.55 10.92
CA SER A 216 11.69 -9.53 11.89
C SER A 216 11.64 -10.01 13.34
N LEU A 217 10.69 -10.88 13.70
CA LEU A 217 10.57 -11.45 15.03
C LEU A 217 11.61 -12.56 15.27
N ALA A 218 11.86 -13.41 14.28
CA ALA A 218 12.86 -14.48 14.35
C ALA A 218 14.28 -13.93 14.47
N LEU A 219 14.59 -12.85 13.75
CA LEU A 219 15.87 -12.14 13.83
C LEU A 219 15.98 -11.21 15.05
N GLY A 220 14.93 -11.09 15.88
CA GLY A 220 14.93 -10.22 17.05
C GLY A 220 14.97 -8.71 16.75
N LEU A 221 14.65 -8.30 15.52
CA LEU A 221 14.67 -6.91 15.06
C LEU A 221 13.47 -6.10 15.59
N SER A 222 12.40 -6.78 15.96
CA SER A 222 11.14 -6.17 16.39
C SER A 222 10.49 -6.92 17.56
N GLN A 223 9.61 -6.21 18.26
CA GLN A 223 8.77 -6.74 19.34
C GLN A 223 7.35 -7.02 18.86
N PRO A 224 6.60 -7.92 19.52
CA PRO A 224 5.26 -8.30 19.09
C PRO A 224 4.27 -7.13 18.97
N ASP A 225 4.39 -6.12 19.83
CA ASP A 225 3.52 -4.95 19.83
C ASP A 225 3.80 -3.98 18.66
N GLU A 226 4.94 -4.13 17.96
CA GLU A 226 5.27 -3.40 16.73
C GLU A 226 4.54 -3.96 15.49
N TRP A 227 3.80 -5.08 15.62
CA TRP A 227 3.06 -5.74 14.53
C TRP A 227 1.53 -5.73 14.72
N PRO A 228 0.89 -4.55 14.76
CA PRO A 228 -0.56 -4.46 14.88
C PRO A 228 -1.28 -5.00 13.64
N SER A 229 -2.57 -5.31 13.78
CA SER A 229 -3.42 -5.75 12.66
C SER A 229 -3.32 -4.78 11.48
N LEU A 230 -3.05 -5.33 10.30
CA LEU A 230 -2.95 -4.58 9.05
C LEU A 230 -4.28 -3.92 8.67
N ASN A 231 -5.38 -4.60 8.97
CA ASN A 231 -6.73 -4.21 8.61
C ASN A 231 -7.54 -3.81 9.85
N GLY A 232 -8.48 -2.88 9.67
CA GLY A 232 -9.46 -2.51 10.69
C GLY A 232 -10.71 -3.39 10.65
N SER A 233 -11.81 -2.88 11.19
CA SER A 233 -13.07 -3.64 11.26
C SER A 233 -13.74 -3.74 9.89
N ILE A 234 -14.11 -4.95 9.48
CA ILE A 234 -14.92 -5.19 8.26
C ILE A 234 -16.32 -4.54 8.35
N SER A 235 -16.80 -4.28 9.56
CA SER A 235 -18.05 -3.57 9.80
C SER A 235 -18.03 -2.11 9.33
N ALA A 236 -16.87 -1.58 8.93
CA ALA A 236 -16.74 -0.24 8.35
C ALA A 236 -16.92 -0.23 6.83
N CYS A 237 -16.95 -1.39 6.16
CA CYS A 237 -17.00 -1.51 4.70
C CYS A 237 -18.38 -1.26 4.07
N TYR A 238 -19.30 -0.61 4.77
CA TYR A 238 -20.58 -0.14 4.22
C TYR A 238 -20.50 1.27 3.63
N THR A 239 -19.29 1.84 3.58
CA THR A 239 -18.98 3.12 2.92
C THR A 239 -17.64 2.99 2.22
N ILE A 240 -17.44 3.67 1.10
CA ILE A 240 -16.15 3.73 0.39
C ILE A 240 -15.12 4.38 1.32
N ARG A 241 -15.52 5.43 2.05
CA ARG A 241 -14.68 6.09 3.04
C ARG A 241 -14.24 5.14 4.16
N GLY A 242 -15.14 4.30 4.66
CA GLY A 242 -14.84 3.31 5.70
C GLY A 242 -14.00 2.14 5.20
N PHE A 243 -14.24 1.70 3.96
CA PHE A 243 -13.42 0.68 3.30
C PHE A 243 -11.96 1.10 3.26
N TRP A 244 -11.64 2.26 2.68
CA TRP A 244 -10.25 2.74 2.57
C TRP A 244 -9.69 3.33 3.87
N GLY A 245 -10.50 4.11 4.59
CA GLY A 245 -10.06 4.88 5.75
C GLY A 245 -10.01 4.09 7.05
N THR A 246 -10.59 2.88 7.10
CA THR A 246 -10.64 2.07 8.32
C THR A 246 -10.26 0.61 8.08
N PHE A 247 -10.80 -0.05 7.05
CA PHE A 247 -10.61 -1.48 6.86
C PHE A 247 -9.34 -1.83 6.07
N TRP A 248 -9.16 -1.26 4.88
CA TRP A 248 -8.09 -1.61 3.95
C TRP A 248 -6.71 -1.24 4.53
N HIS A 249 -5.66 -1.97 4.17
CA HIS A 249 -4.34 -1.95 4.83
C HIS A 249 -3.89 -0.55 5.37
N GLN A 250 -3.76 -0.41 6.68
CA GLN A 250 -3.50 0.88 7.35
C GLN A 250 -2.02 1.28 7.38
N LEU A 251 -1.18 0.59 6.60
CA LEU A 251 0.26 0.79 6.55
C LEU A 251 0.64 2.16 5.95
N TYR A 252 -0.13 2.60 4.94
CA TYR A 252 0.16 3.81 4.18
C TYR A 252 -0.67 5.05 4.58
N ARG A 253 -1.35 5.00 5.73
CA ARG A 253 -2.27 6.07 6.13
C ARG A 253 -1.56 7.41 6.39
N ARG A 254 -0.50 7.43 7.20
CA ARG A 254 0.09 8.65 7.76
C ARG A 254 0.86 9.48 6.72
N GLN A 255 1.72 8.86 5.95
CA GLN A 255 2.46 9.41 4.82
C GLN A 255 1.54 9.96 3.72
N LEU A 256 0.50 9.20 3.31
CA LEU A 256 -0.41 9.67 2.26
C LEU A 256 -1.24 10.87 2.73
N THR A 257 -1.76 10.82 3.97
CA THR A 257 -2.49 11.95 4.56
C THR A 257 -1.58 13.12 4.93
N GLY A 258 -0.31 12.88 5.29
CA GLY A 258 0.65 13.93 5.61
C GLY A 258 0.95 14.82 4.40
N TRP A 259 1.22 14.22 3.25
CA TRP A 259 1.31 14.95 1.98
C TRP A 259 -0.02 15.59 1.57
N GLY A 260 -1.12 14.85 1.77
CA GLY A 260 -2.47 15.34 1.56
C GLY A 260 -2.80 16.58 2.38
N ASP A 261 -2.29 16.72 3.60
CA ASP A 261 -2.44 17.89 4.47
C ASP A 261 -1.48 19.03 4.10
N PHE A 262 -0.21 18.71 3.84
CA PHE A 262 0.83 19.70 3.61
C PHE A 262 0.57 20.57 2.39
N ILE A 263 0.18 19.98 1.26
CA ILE A 263 -0.02 20.74 0.02
C ILE A 263 -1.16 21.77 0.20
N PRO A 264 -2.37 21.41 0.66
CA PRO A 264 -3.43 22.38 0.94
C PRO A 264 -3.05 23.40 2.00
N ASP A 265 -2.37 23.01 3.08
CA ASP A 265 -2.06 23.93 4.17
C ASP A 265 -0.94 24.93 3.83
N LYS A 266 0.12 24.48 3.18
CA LYS A 266 1.37 25.23 3.05
C LYS A 266 1.59 25.78 1.64
N ILE A 267 1.12 25.07 0.62
CA ILE A 267 1.31 25.46 -0.78
C ILE A 267 0.09 26.25 -1.26
N LEU A 268 -1.09 25.66 -1.15
CA LEU A 268 -2.33 26.27 -1.65
C LEU A 268 -3.01 27.21 -0.64
N ARG A 269 -2.61 27.14 0.65
CA ARG A 269 -3.17 27.93 1.77
C ARG A 269 -4.70 27.86 1.90
N VAL A 270 -5.27 26.68 1.66
CA VAL A 270 -6.72 26.46 1.76
C VAL A 270 -7.15 26.42 3.23
N HIS A 271 -8.14 27.23 3.59
CA HIS A 271 -8.66 27.29 4.96
C HIS A 271 -9.23 25.95 5.41
N ARG A 272 -8.75 25.44 6.57
CA ARG A 272 -9.22 24.19 7.18
C ARG A 272 -10.69 24.31 7.58
N GLY A 273 -11.41 23.18 7.58
CA GLY A 273 -12.84 23.14 7.90
C GLY A 273 -13.79 23.39 6.71
N THR A 274 -13.28 23.88 5.58
CA THR A 274 -14.10 24.04 4.36
C THR A 274 -14.23 22.73 3.56
N LEU A 275 -15.27 22.62 2.72
CA LEU A 275 -15.45 21.48 1.80
C LEU A 275 -14.31 21.39 0.78
N LEU A 276 -13.84 22.52 0.27
CA LEU A 276 -12.67 22.59 -0.60
C LEU A 276 -11.46 21.96 0.10
N SER A 277 -11.19 22.37 1.34
CA SER A 277 -10.17 21.76 2.18
C SER A 277 -10.30 20.24 2.29
N ARG A 278 -11.50 19.74 2.61
CA ARG A 278 -11.75 18.30 2.80
C ARG A 278 -11.44 17.52 1.53
N TYR A 279 -11.99 17.95 0.41
CA TYR A 279 -11.92 17.19 -0.83
C TYR A 279 -10.59 17.35 -1.56
N THR A 280 -9.89 18.49 -1.46
CA THR A 280 -8.51 18.59 -1.96
C THR A 280 -7.59 17.61 -1.24
N ARG A 281 -7.66 17.52 0.09
CA ARG A 281 -6.85 16.56 0.87
C ARG A 281 -7.16 15.11 0.49
N LEU A 282 -8.45 14.80 0.33
CA LEU A 282 -8.91 13.46 -0.06
C LEU A 282 -8.36 13.08 -1.44
N THR A 283 -8.54 13.94 -2.44
CA THR A 283 -8.08 13.72 -3.81
C THR A 283 -6.57 13.56 -3.86
N LEU A 284 -5.81 14.40 -3.14
CA LEU A 284 -4.35 14.27 -3.08
C LEU A 284 -3.89 12.94 -2.44
N ALA A 285 -4.54 12.50 -1.36
CA ALA A 285 -4.20 11.23 -0.73
C ALA A 285 -4.43 10.04 -1.68
N PHE A 286 -5.53 10.05 -2.45
CA PHE A 286 -5.80 9.04 -3.46
C PHE A 286 -4.90 9.15 -4.69
N LEU A 287 -4.58 10.36 -5.15
CA LEU A 287 -3.61 10.55 -6.23
C LEU A 287 -2.25 9.96 -5.87
N LEU A 288 -1.75 10.23 -4.67
CA LEU A 288 -0.50 9.64 -4.17
C LEU A 288 -0.58 8.12 -4.03
N SER A 289 -1.77 7.58 -3.72
CA SER A 289 -1.99 6.12 -3.74
C SER A 289 -1.87 5.57 -5.17
N GLY A 290 -2.41 6.26 -6.18
CA GLY A 290 -2.25 5.90 -7.58
C GLY A 290 -0.79 5.92 -8.04
N LEU A 291 -0.06 7.00 -7.71
CA LEU A 291 1.36 7.15 -8.04
C LEU A 291 2.23 6.06 -7.39
N MET A 292 1.86 5.60 -6.19
CA MET A 292 2.53 4.47 -5.52
C MET A 292 2.48 3.19 -6.34
N HIS A 293 1.41 3.02 -7.10
CA HIS A 293 1.11 1.86 -7.88
C HIS A 293 1.51 2.00 -9.36
N HIS A 294 1.92 3.19 -9.79
CA HIS A 294 2.40 3.47 -11.14
C HIS A 294 3.57 2.59 -11.60
N PRO A 295 4.51 2.13 -10.74
CA PRO A 295 5.53 1.15 -11.15
C PRO A 295 4.99 -0.09 -11.88
N MET A 296 3.72 -0.45 -11.66
CA MET A 296 3.04 -1.50 -12.41
C MET A 296 3.08 -1.28 -13.93
N VAL A 297 2.98 -0.04 -14.38
CA VAL A 297 2.98 0.34 -15.81
C VAL A 297 4.28 -0.10 -16.48
N SER A 298 5.43 0.22 -15.89
CA SER A 298 6.73 -0.18 -16.43
C SER A 298 6.98 -1.68 -16.26
N VAL A 299 6.62 -2.26 -15.10
CA VAL A 299 6.87 -3.66 -14.79
C VAL A 299 6.08 -4.62 -15.69
N TYR A 300 4.79 -4.34 -15.94
CA TYR A 300 3.96 -5.10 -16.88
C TYR A 300 4.11 -4.64 -18.33
N GLY A 301 4.92 -3.59 -18.57
CA GLY A 301 5.14 -2.99 -19.87
C GLY A 301 3.88 -2.45 -20.53
N LEU A 302 2.93 -1.91 -19.76
CA LEU A 302 1.62 -1.45 -20.23
C LEU A 302 1.76 -0.36 -21.31
N GLY A 303 0.82 -0.34 -22.27
CA GLY A 303 0.83 0.63 -23.37
C GLY A 303 0.38 2.03 -22.94
N THR A 304 0.52 3.01 -23.85
CA THR A 304 0.20 4.43 -23.63
C THR A 304 -1.22 4.67 -23.11
N ASP A 305 -2.18 3.89 -23.60
CA ASP A 305 -3.59 4.04 -23.21
C ASP A 305 -3.85 3.58 -21.76
N ASP A 306 -3.00 2.68 -21.25
CA ASP A 306 -3.09 2.11 -19.89
C ASP A 306 -2.11 2.79 -18.91
N THR A 307 -1.30 3.76 -19.35
CA THR A 307 -0.28 4.43 -18.54
C THR A 307 -0.84 5.03 -17.25
N TRP A 308 -2.09 5.50 -17.26
CA TRP A 308 -2.70 6.18 -16.11
C TRP A 308 -3.80 5.34 -15.43
N CYS A 309 -3.83 4.02 -15.66
CA CYS A 309 -4.86 3.14 -15.08
C CYS A 309 -4.87 3.19 -13.54
N CYS A 310 -3.68 3.27 -12.94
CA CYS A 310 -3.49 3.37 -11.50
C CYS A 310 -4.17 4.61 -10.93
N GLU A 311 -3.77 5.78 -11.40
CA GLU A 311 -4.25 7.08 -10.92
C GLU A 311 -5.74 7.22 -11.18
N LYS A 312 -6.23 6.83 -12.37
CA LYS A 312 -7.66 6.83 -12.69
C LYS A 312 -8.45 6.05 -11.65
N PHE A 313 -8.04 4.82 -11.34
CA PHE A 313 -8.74 3.99 -10.37
C PHE A 313 -8.78 4.60 -8.96
N PHE A 314 -7.64 5.10 -8.46
CA PHE A 314 -7.61 5.68 -7.11
C PHE A 314 -8.35 7.03 -7.05
N LEU A 315 -8.30 7.85 -8.09
CA LEU A 315 -9.08 9.08 -8.18
C LEU A 315 -10.59 8.81 -8.24
N LEU A 316 -11.03 7.72 -8.88
CA LEU A 316 -12.42 7.28 -8.81
C LEU A 316 -12.85 7.03 -7.36
N GLN A 317 -11.99 6.48 -6.50
CA GLN A 317 -12.34 6.28 -5.08
C GLN A 317 -12.61 7.60 -4.36
N ALA A 318 -11.81 8.64 -4.64
CA ALA A 318 -12.06 9.98 -4.11
C ALA A 318 -13.41 10.53 -4.60
N PHE A 319 -13.71 10.36 -5.90
CA PHE A 319 -15.00 10.73 -6.48
C PHE A 319 -16.17 9.98 -5.83
N GLY A 320 -16.04 8.65 -5.66
CA GLY A 320 -17.05 7.83 -5.00
C GLY A 320 -17.35 8.29 -3.58
N ILE A 321 -16.32 8.71 -2.83
CA ILE A 321 -16.49 9.28 -1.48
C ILE A 321 -17.19 10.65 -1.52
N VAL A 322 -16.94 11.50 -2.51
CA VAL A 322 -17.64 12.79 -2.66
C VAL A 322 -19.13 12.55 -2.93
N VAL A 323 -19.44 11.62 -3.84
CA VAL A 323 -20.83 11.22 -4.15
C VAL A 323 -21.50 10.62 -2.92
N GLU A 324 -20.81 9.73 -2.21
CA GLU A 324 -21.27 9.12 -0.97
C GLU A 324 -21.56 10.15 0.12
N ASP A 325 -20.65 11.09 0.38
CA ASP A 325 -20.85 12.18 1.34
C ASP A 325 -22.07 13.05 0.94
N ALA A 326 -22.27 13.33 -0.36
CA ALA A 326 -23.41 14.09 -0.85
C ALA A 326 -24.75 13.35 -0.66
N VAL A 327 -24.82 12.06 -1.00
CA VAL A 327 -26.01 11.23 -0.78
C VAL A 327 -26.33 11.12 0.72
N GLN A 328 -25.31 10.96 1.57
CA GLN A 328 -25.50 10.92 3.02
C GLN A 328 -26.05 12.24 3.57
N ALA A 329 -25.60 13.38 3.05
CA ALA A 329 -26.15 14.68 3.40
C ALA A 329 -27.61 14.85 2.95
N LEU A 330 -27.94 14.45 1.72
CA LEU A 330 -29.31 14.53 1.19
C LEU A 330 -30.31 13.60 1.90
N THR A 331 -29.82 12.47 2.42
CA THR A 331 -30.64 11.45 3.09
C THR A 331 -30.57 11.52 4.61
N GLU A 332 -29.90 12.53 5.18
CA GLU A 332 -29.67 12.63 6.62
C GLU A 332 -30.97 12.64 7.42
N ARG A 333 -32.01 13.31 6.89
CA ARG A 333 -33.32 13.50 7.53
C ARG A 333 -34.29 12.34 7.31
N LEU A 334 -33.95 11.39 6.42
CA LEU A 334 -34.79 10.22 6.20
C LEU A 334 -34.71 9.30 7.41
N ALA A 335 -35.86 9.03 8.04
CA ALA A 335 -36.01 8.11 9.15
C ALA A 335 -35.79 6.66 8.69
N MET A 336 -34.52 6.29 8.50
CA MET A 336 -34.10 4.97 8.04
C MET A 336 -33.44 4.20 9.19
N PRO A 337 -33.88 2.96 9.49
CA PRO A 337 -33.21 2.12 10.47
C PRO A 337 -31.72 1.92 10.14
N ARG A 338 -30.86 1.97 11.17
CA ARG A 338 -29.40 1.81 11.00
C ARG A 338 -29.00 0.54 10.23
N PRO A 339 -29.63 -0.64 10.47
CA PRO A 339 -29.30 -1.86 9.71
C PRO A 339 -29.59 -1.71 8.21
N MET A 340 -30.72 -1.08 7.86
CA MET A 340 -31.10 -0.82 6.47
C MET A 340 -30.11 0.13 5.80
N ARG A 341 -29.73 1.22 6.48
CA ARG A 341 -28.72 2.17 5.97
C ARG A 341 -27.38 1.48 5.71
N ARG A 342 -26.97 0.55 6.59
CA ARG A 342 -25.75 -0.25 6.39
C ARG A 342 -25.88 -1.23 5.23
N LEU A 343 -27.01 -1.91 5.08
CA LEU A 343 -27.24 -2.83 3.96
C LEU A 343 -27.13 -2.10 2.63
N ILE A 344 -27.80 -0.95 2.49
CA ILE A 344 -27.69 -0.08 1.31
C ILE A 344 -26.23 0.34 1.08
N GLY A 345 -25.52 0.71 2.15
CA GLY A 345 -24.11 1.05 2.08
C GLY A 345 -23.21 -0.09 1.58
N TYR A 346 -23.42 -1.32 2.04
CA TYR A 346 -22.68 -2.49 1.54
C TYR A 346 -22.96 -2.76 0.05
N LEU A 347 -24.23 -2.65 -0.37
CA LEU A 347 -24.60 -2.78 -1.77
C LEU A 347 -23.95 -1.68 -2.62
N TRP A 348 -23.97 -0.43 -2.14
CA TRP A 348 -23.30 0.71 -2.78
C TRP A 348 -21.81 0.45 -2.98
N VAL A 349 -21.09 0.06 -1.92
CA VAL A 349 -19.66 -0.24 -2.02
C VAL A 349 -19.41 -1.39 -3.00
N GLY A 350 -20.19 -2.46 -2.95
CA GLY A 350 -20.07 -3.59 -3.87
C GLY A 350 -20.26 -3.17 -5.33
N VAL A 351 -21.35 -2.47 -5.64
CA VAL A 351 -21.64 -1.96 -6.99
C VAL A 351 -20.55 -1.00 -7.46
N PHE A 352 -20.11 -0.08 -6.59
CA PHE A 352 -19.06 0.88 -6.91
C PHE A 352 -17.72 0.20 -7.23
N LEU A 353 -17.35 -0.83 -6.46
CA LEU A 353 -16.13 -1.60 -6.71
C LEU A 353 -16.24 -2.40 -8.01
N VAL A 354 -17.38 -3.05 -8.29
CA VAL A 354 -17.60 -3.77 -9.56
C VAL A 354 -17.53 -2.83 -10.77
N TRP A 355 -18.01 -1.59 -10.59
CA TRP A 355 -17.94 -0.55 -11.61
C TRP A 355 -16.51 -0.02 -11.84
N SER A 356 -15.74 0.24 -10.79
CA SER A 356 -14.45 0.93 -10.87
C SER A 356 -13.23 0.00 -11.00
N THR A 357 -13.29 -1.22 -10.46
CA THR A 357 -12.15 -2.17 -10.43
C THR A 357 -11.64 -2.58 -11.82
N PRO A 358 -12.49 -2.77 -12.87
CA PRO A 358 -11.99 -3.15 -14.20
C PRO A 358 -10.91 -2.22 -14.77
N VAL A 359 -11.00 -0.91 -14.51
CA VAL A 359 -10.00 0.10 -14.95
C VAL A 359 -8.59 -0.22 -14.43
N TRP A 360 -8.52 -0.81 -13.25
CA TRP A 360 -7.28 -1.18 -12.59
C TRP A 360 -6.88 -2.64 -12.89
N MET A 361 -7.87 -3.53 -12.95
CA MET A 361 -7.68 -4.96 -12.99
C MET A 361 -7.39 -5.48 -14.41
N PHE A 362 -8.07 -4.95 -15.44
CA PHE A 362 -7.95 -5.48 -16.80
C PHE A 362 -6.60 -5.20 -17.48
N PRO A 363 -5.97 -4.01 -17.35
CA PRO A 363 -4.69 -3.73 -17.99
C PRO A 363 -3.58 -4.77 -17.73
N PRO A 364 -3.26 -5.15 -16.47
CA PRO A 364 -2.29 -6.22 -16.23
C PRO A 364 -2.80 -7.59 -16.66
N MET A 365 -4.11 -7.90 -16.55
CA MET A 365 -4.67 -9.18 -17.00
C MET A 365 -4.50 -9.40 -18.51
N ARG A 366 -4.61 -8.34 -19.33
CA ARG A 366 -4.37 -8.41 -20.78
C ARG A 366 -2.95 -8.80 -21.16
N ARG A 367 -1.98 -8.61 -20.26
CA ARG A 367 -0.59 -9.03 -20.48
C ARG A 367 -0.34 -10.50 -20.19
N GLY A 368 -1.31 -11.19 -19.58
CA GLY A 368 -1.27 -12.64 -19.41
C GLY A 368 -0.30 -13.16 -18.35
N ASP A 369 0.35 -12.29 -17.57
CA ASP A 369 1.23 -12.72 -16.48
C ASP A 369 0.56 -12.51 -15.12
N SER A 370 -0.12 -13.54 -14.62
CA SER A 370 -0.57 -13.56 -13.22
C SER A 370 0.60 -13.66 -12.24
N GLY A 371 1.79 -14.08 -12.71
CA GLY A 371 3.05 -14.22 -11.99
C GLY A 371 2.97 -15.07 -10.73
N LYS A 372 3.83 -16.09 -10.60
CA LYS A 372 3.93 -16.81 -9.33
C LYS A 372 4.43 -15.86 -8.24
N MET A 373 3.56 -15.52 -7.28
CA MET A 373 3.95 -14.79 -6.07
C MET A 373 4.66 -15.72 -5.08
N VAL A 374 4.23 -16.98 -5.00
CA VAL A 374 4.82 -18.03 -4.17
C VAL A 374 5.99 -18.73 -4.88
N PRO A 375 7.03 -19.16 -4.15
CA PRO A 375 8.25 -19.74 -4.73
C PRO A 375 8.04 -21.09 -5.42
N PHE A 376 7.09 -21.90 -4.97
CA PHE A 376 6.71 -23.17 -5.60
C PHE A 376 5.20 -23.39 -5.50
N SER A 377 4.63 -24.19 -6.39
CA SER A 377 3.20 -24.52 -6.32
C SER A 377 3.05 -25.93 -5.75
N LEU A 378 2.21 -26.07 -4.72
CA LEU A 378 1.81 -27.37 -4.19
C LEU A 378 0.70 -27.98 -5.06
N VAL A 379 -0.23 -27.16 -5.55
CA VAL A 379 -1.29 -27.58 -6.46
C VAL A 379 -0.72 -28.20 -7.75
N SER A 380 0.38 -27.67 -8.28
CA SER A 380 1.02 -28.25 -9.47
C SER A 380 1.71 -29.60 -9.22
N LEU A 381 1.90 -30.02 -7.97
CA LEU A 381 2.44 -31.36 -7.65
C LEU A 381 1.36 -32.45 -7.75
N PHE A 382 0.09 -32.06 -7.80
CA PHE A 382 -1.06 -32.96 -7.87
C PHE A 382 -1.78 -32.92 -9.23
N LYS A 383 -1.29 -32.11 -10.18
CA LYS A 383 -1.67 -32.13 -11.60
C LYS A 383 -0.62 -32.92 -12.36
#